data_AF-A0A4U1JGN8-F1
#
_entry.id   AF-A0A4U1JGN8-F1
#
_cell.length_a   1.000
_cell.length_b   1.000
_cell.length_c   1.000
_cell.angle_alpha   90.00
_cell.angle_beta   90.00
_cell.angle_gamma   90.00
#
_symmetry.space_group_name_H-M   'P 1'
#
loop_
_entity.id
_entity.type
_entity.pdbx_description
1 polymer ?
#
loop_
_entity_poly.entity_id
_entity_poly.type
_entity_poly.pdbx_seq_one_letter_code
_entity_poly.pdbx_strand_id
1 'polypeptide(L)'
;MPVQSHRRPELRASVVKLLETLVPAVRDGGEVPLLSIVQSVAGDRLKPEVQKHLEARGNAVFRREGETMTFSNEGPAVRIPLKRFDLRIAPRVTGEARLVEGGATLRFRGAETLSASKFLFSVRLEGIEATDQRILVDMEGDSFDQVFELV
;
A
#
# COMPACT_ATOMS: atom_id res chain seq x y z
N MET A 1 -19.99 -2.78 7.57
CA MET A 1 -20.33 -1.34 7.72
C MET A 1 -20.20 -0.65 6.36
N PRO A 2 -20.79 0.51 6.08
CA PRO A 2 -20.66 1.11 4.75
C PRO A 2 -19.22 1.59 4.51
N VAL A 3 -18.61 1.13 3.42
CA VAL A 3 -17.30 1.60 2.93
C VAL A 3 -17.37 3.10 2.72
N GLN A 4 -16.41 3.85 3.27
CA GLN A 4 -16.39 5.31 3.11
C GLN A 4 -15.80 5.65 1.73
N SER A 5 -16.64 6.16 0.83
CA SER A 5 -16.21 6.69 -0.46
C SER A 5 -15.85 8.17 -0.33
N HIS A 6 -14.67 8.53 -0.81
CA HIS A 6 -14.15 9.88 -0.85
C HIS A 6 -13.73 10.22 -2.27
N ARG A 7 -14.03 11.44 -2.73
CA ARG A 7 -13.47 11.96 -3.99
C ARG A 7 -12.12 12.61 -3.72
N ARG A 8 -11.08 12.13 -4.39
CA ARG A 8 -9.70 12.59 -4.20
C ARG A 8 -9.01 12.74 -5.56
N PRO A 9 -9.44 13.69 -6.41
CA PRO A 9 -8.85 13.90 -7.73
C PRO A 9 -7.34 14.17 -7.67
N GLU A 10 -6.84 14.73 -6.56
CA GLU A 10 -5.43 14.98 -6.36
C GLU A 10 -4.56 13.71 -6.33
N LEU A 11 -5.13 12.54 -6.03
CA LEU A 11 -4.38 11.28 -6.01
C LEU A 11 -4.11 10.75 -7.41
N ARG A 12 -4.89 11.16 -8.42
CA ARG A 12 -4.88 10.57 -9.77
C ARG A 12 -3.48 10.48 -10.37
N ALA A 13 -2.70 11.56 -10.30
CA ALA A 13 -1.33 11.58 -10.83
C ALA A 13 -0.43 10.53 -10.14
N SER A 14 -0.51 10.44 -8.82
CA SER A 14 0.27 9.47 -8.03
C SER A 14 -0.18 8.02 -8.29
N VAL A 15 -1.48 7.77 -8.50
CA VAL A 15 -1.98 6.44 -8.87
C VAL A 15 -1.52 6.03 -10.25
N VAL A 16 -1.67 6.90 -11.25
CA VAL A 16 -1.24 6.61 -12.63
C VAL A 16 0.26 6.27 -12.64
N LYS A 17 1.08 7.07 -11.96
CA LYS A 17 2.52 6.81 -11.83
C LYS A 17 2.82 5.49 -11.10
N LEU A 18 2.03 5.12 -10.09
CA LEU A 18 2.15 3.82 -9.46
C LEU A 18 1.83 2.71 -10.47
N LEU A 19 0.72 2.79 -11.20
CA LEU A 19 0.27 1.76 -12.14
C LEU A 19 1.26 1.51 -13.27
N GLU A 20 1.95 2.55 -13.75
CA GLU A 20 3.02 2.45 -14.74
C GLU A 20 4.16 1.53 -14.31
N THR A 21 4.41 1.40 -13.00
CA THR A 21 5.46 0.52 -12.44
C THR A 21 4.88 -0.77 -11.86
N LEU A 22 3.72 -0.70 -11.24
CA LEU A 22 3.08 -1.81 -10.55
C LEU A 22 2.53 -2.85 -11.53
N VAL A 23 1.85 -2.45 -12.60
CA VAL A 23 1.25 -3.40 -13.55
C VAL A 23 2.33 -4.26 -14.24
N PRO A 24 3.44 -3.69 -14.75
CA PRO A 24 4.54 -4.49 -15.27
C PRO A 24 5.16 -5.40 -14.21
N ALA A 25 5.41 -4.90 -12.98
CA ALA A 25 5.99 -5.69 -11.90
C ALA A 25 5.11 -6.88 -11.49
N VAL A 26 3.78 -6.71 -11.47
CA VAL A 26 2.84 -7.79 -11.15
C VAL A 26 2.71 -8.80 -12.29
N ARG A 27 2.91 -8.37 -13.53
CA ARG A 27 2.85 -9.25 -14.71
C ARG A 27 4.11 -10.12 -14.83
N ASP A 28 5.26 -9.46 -14.81
CA ASP A 28 6.53 -10.04 -15.27
C ASP A 28 7.57 -10.16 -14.13
N GLY A 29 7.26 -9.67 -12.93
CA GLY A 29 8.21 -9.49 -11.85
C GLY A 29 8.96 -8.17 -11.98
N GLY A 30 9.66 -7.76 -10.92
CA GLY A 30 10.40 -6.51 -10.90
C GLY A 30 10.38 -5.85 -9.53
N GLU A 31 10.56 -4.53 -9.53
CA GLU A 31 10.70 -3.75 -8.30
C GLU A 31 9.80 -2.53 -8.33
N VAL A 32 9.09 -2.28 -7.23
CA VAL A 32 8.24 -1.09 -7.06
C VAL A 32 8.67 -0.40 -5.77
N PRO A 33 9.00 0.90 -5.78
CA PRO A 33 9.35 1.62 -4.56
C PRO A 33 8.21 1.56 -3.53
N LEU A 34 8.54 1.19 -2.29
CA LEU A 34 7.54 1.14 -1.22
C LEU A 34 6.91 2.52 -0.98
N LEU A 35 7.71 3.58 -1.15
CA LEU A 35 7.23 4.96 -1.12
C LEU A 35 6.08 5.19 -2.11
N SER A 36 6.19 4.72 -3.35
CA SER A 36 5.17 4.92 -4.39
C SER A 36 3.84 4.26 -4.01
N ILE A 37 3.90 3.06 -3.41
CA ILE A 37 2.71 2.34 -2.93
C ILE A 37 2.01 3.17 -1.85
N VAL A 38 2.76 3.65 -0.84
CA VAL A 38 2.18 4.44 0.26
C VAL A 38 1.71 5.83 -0.21
N GLN A 39 2.44 6.47 -1.12
CA GLN A 39 2.07 7.76 -1.71
C GLN A 39 0.78 7.69 -2.52
N SER A 40 0.50 6.58 -3.21
CA SER A 40 -0.76 6.43 -3.93
C SER A 40 -1.98 6.53 -3.01
N VAL A 41 -1.85 6.03 -1.77
CA VAL A 41 -2.90 6.05 -0.76
C VAL A 41 -2.94 7.38 0.01
N ALA A 42 -1.79 7.86 0.46
CA ALA A 42 -1.70 9.04 1.32
C ALA A 42 -1.69 10.38 0.55
N GLY A 43 -1.36 10.34 -0.75
CA GLY A 43 -1.03 11.51 -1.56
C GLY A 43 0.21 12.24 -1.06
N ASP A 44 0.30 13.53 -1.39
CA ASP A 44 1.42 14.42 -1.00
C ASP A 44 1.45 14.78 0.50
N ARG A 45 0.56 14.17 1.31
CA ARG A 45 0.43 14.45 2.74
C ARG A 45 1.42 13.68 3.61
N LEU A 46 2.28 12.84 3.02
CA LEU A 46 3.31 12.14 3.76
C LEU A 46 4.35 13.14 4.29
N LYS A 47 4.56 13.13 5.60
CA LYS A 47 5.62 13.93 6.22
C LYS A 47 7.00 13.53 5.66
N PRO A 48 7.94 14.47 5.49
CA PRO A 48 9.28 14.18 4.96
C PRO A 48 10.02 13.05 5.70
N GLU A 49 9.84 12.95 7.02
CA GLU A 49 10.41 11.87 7.83
C GLU A 49 9.89 10.49 7.43
N VAL A 50 8.58 10.37 7.17
CA VAL A 50 7.97 9.12 6.69
C VAL A 50 8.52 8.75 5.32
N GLN A 51 8.65 9.75 4.44
CA GLN A 51 9.19 9.54 3.09
C GLN A 51 10.63 9.00 3.17
N LYS A 52 11.49 9.65 3.97
CA LYS A 52 12.88 9.21 4.18
C LYS A 52 12.99 7.77 4.69
N HIS A 53 12.12 7.36 5.62
CA HIS A 53 12.10 5.98 6.12
C HIS A 53 11.66 4.98 5.05
N LEU A 54 10.68 5.33 4.21
CA LEU A 54 10.21 4.49 3.11
C LEU A 54 11.24 4.41 1.98
N GLU A 55 11.92 5.51 1.66
CA GLU A 55 13.03 5.55 0.69
C GLU A 55 14.22 4.71 1.14
N ALA A 56 14.64 4.85 2.40
CA ALA A 56 15.73 4.06 2.97
C ALA A 56 15.43 2.56 2.97
N ARG A 57 14.15 2.20 2.97
CA ARG A 57 13.68 0.82 2.92
C ARG A 57 13.60 0.25 1.49
N GLY A 58 13.65 1.12 0.48
CA GLY A 58 13.78 0.74 -0.91
C GLY A 58 12.53 0.10 -1.52
N ASN A 59 12.75 -0.89 -2.38
CA ASN A 59 11.72 -1.43 -3.26
C ASN A 59 11.08 -2.69 -2.70
N ALA A 60 9.79 -2.86 -2.96
CA ALA A 60 9.13 -4.15 -2.92
C ALA A 60 9.50 -4.93 -4.18
N VAL A 61 10.00 -6.14 -3.99
CA VAL A 61 10.43 -7.03 -5.07
C VAL A 61 9.30 -8.01 -5.37
N PHE A 62 8.87 -8.01 -6.62
CA PHE A 62 7.82 -8.87 -7.17
C PHE A 62 8.46 -10.06 -7.85
N ARG A 63 8.07 -11.26 -7.43
CA ARG A 63 8.59 -12.54 -7.98
C ARG A 63 7.47 -13.54 -8.12
N ARG A 64 7.59 -14.38 -9.14
CA ARG A 64 6.67 -15.49 -9.35
C ARG A 64 7.06 -16.67 -8.46
N GLU A 65 6.15 -17.09 -7.59
CA GLU A 65 6.24 -18.29 -6.76
C GLU A 65 5.18 -19.28 -7.25
N GLY A 66 5.59 -20.23 -8.09
CA GLY A 66 4.65 -21.13 -8.77
C GLY A 66 3.74 -20.38 -9.75
N GLU A 67 2.43 -20.47 -9.54
CA GLU A 67 1.43 -19.76 -10.35
C GLU A 67 1.07 -18.37 -9.79
N THR A 68 1.61 -17.99 -8.63
CA THR A 68 1.23 -16.76 -7.92
C THR A 68 2.36 -15.73 -8.02
N MET A 69 2.00 -14.46 -8.24
CA MET A 69 2.92 -13.34 -8.07
C MET A 69 2.94 -12.93 -6.60
N THR A 70 4.10 -13.00 -5.96
CA THR A 70 4.31 -12.54 -4.58
C THR A 70 5.15 -11.28 -4.58
N PHE A 71 5.01 -10.47 -3.54
CA PHE A 71 5.90 -9.36 -3.28
C PHE A 71 6.51 -9.45 -1.89
N SER A 72 7.72 -8.93 -1.74
CA SER A 72 8.39 -8.84 -0.45
C SER A 72 9.25 -7.58 -0.36
N ASN A 73 9.30 -7.00 0.83
CA ASN A 73 10.23 -5.94 1.19
C ASN A 73 10.70 -6.16 2.63
N GLU A 74 11.99 -6.43 2.78
CA GLU A 74 12.66 -6.71 4.04
C GLU A 74 13.43 -5.48 4.53
N GLY A 75 13.43 -5.26 5.85
CA GLY A 75 14.15 -4.16 6.47
C GLY A 75 13.94 -4.09 7.98
N PRO A 76 14.50 -3.07 8.65
CA PRO A 76 14.24 -2.86 10.06
C PRO A 76 12.75 -2.56 10.30
N ALA A 77 12.24 -2.96 11.46
CA ALA A 77 10.94 -2.47 11.93
C ALA A 77 11.01 -0.95 12.07
N VAL A 78 10.04 -0.26 11.47
CA VAL A 78 9.94 1.20 11.54
C VAL A 78 8.69 1.55 12.34
N ARG A 79 8.83 2.45 13.30
CA ARG A 79 7.72 3.05 14.02
C ARG A 79 7.85 4.56 13.89
N ILE A 80 6.89 5.18 13.22
CA ILE A 80 6.84 6.63 13.03
C ILE A 80 5.67 7.19 13.84
N PRO A 81 5.94 8.00 14.88
CA PRO A 81 4.88 8.61 15.68
C PRO A 81 4.16 9.71 14.86
N LEU A 82 2.85 9.56 14.67
CA LEU A 82 2.00 10.58 14.07
C LEU A 82 1.05 11.17 15.12
N LYS A 83 0.42 12.31 14.80
CA LYS A 83 -0.38 13.07 15.77
C LYS A 83 -1.54 12.28 16.39
N ARG A 84 -2.09 11.29 15.66
CA ARG A 84 -3.27 10.52 16.09
C ARG A 84 -3.01 9.05 16.34
N PHE A 85 -1.94 8.50 15.76
CA PHE A 85 -1.58 7.08 15.79
C PHE A 85 -0.09 6.94 15.43
N ASP A 86 0.49 5.79 15.68
CA ASP A 86 1.82 5.43 15.18
C ASP A 86 1.68 4.64 13.88
N LEU A 87 2.38 5.05 12.83
CA LEU A 87 2.56 4.21 11.65
C LEU A 87 3.65 3.19 11.97
N ARG A 88 3.33 1.91 11.81
CA ARG A 88 4.27 0.81 11.98
C ARG A 88 4.46 0.08 10.68
N ILE A 89 5.71 -0.21 10.34
CA ILE A 89 6.07 -1.01 9.19
C ILE A 89 6.79 -2.24 9.73
N ALA A 90 6.20 -3.42 9.53
CA ALA A 90 6.76 -4.70 9.99
C ALA A 90 8.17 -4.94 9.38
N PRO A 91 9.06 -5.73 10.01
CA PRO A 91 10.38 -6.04 9.43
C PRO A 91 10.29 -6.62 8.01
N ARG A 92 9.21 -7.34 7.76
CA ARG A 92 8.87 -7.89 6.47
C ARG A 92 7.50 -7.38 6.05
N VAL A 93 7.42 -6.82 4.86
CA VAL A 93 6.15 -6.52 4.21
C VAL A 93 6.02 -7.50 3.05
N THR A 94 5.06 -8.41 3.11
CA THR A 94 4.86 -9.42 2.07
C THR A 94 3.41 -9.59 1.71
N GLY A 95 3.18 -10.16 0.53
CA GLY A 95 1.84 -10.42 0.05
C GLY A 95 1.80 -11.11 -1.30
N GLU A 96 0.58 -11.23 -1.80
CA GLU A 96 0.27 -11.66 -3.15
C GLU A 96 -0.15 -10.46 -3.99
N ALA A 97 0.14 -10.51 -5.28
CA ALA A 97 -0.28 -9.52 -6.24
C ALA A 97 -1.02 -10.19 -7.39
N ARG A 98 -2.05 -9.51 -7.89
CA ARG A 98 -2.84 -9.97 -9.04
C ARG A 98 -3.19 -8.80 -9.94
N LEU A 99 -3.23 -9.07 -11.24
CA LEU A 99 -3.79 -8.10 -12.19
C LEU A 99 -5.31 -8.10 -12.08
N VAL A 100 -5.89 -6.91 -12.21
CA VAL A 100 -7.34 -6.71 -12.33
C VAL A 100 -7.61 -5.78 -13.52
N GLU A 101 -8.88 -5.66 -13.90
CA GLU A 101 -9.25 -4.71 -14.95
C GLU A 101 -8.83 -3.29 -14.55
N GLY A 102 -8.09 -2.62 -15.43
CA GLY A 102 -7.59 -1.26 -15.20
C GLY A 102 -6.46 -1.12 -14.18
N GLY A 103 -5.91 -2.20 -13.61
CA GLY A 103 -4.81 -2.08 -12.65
C GLY A 103 -4.35 -3.37 -11.97
N ALA A 104 -4.10 -3.29 -10.65
CA ALA A 104 -3.58 -4.39 -9.86
C ALA A 104 -4.06 -4.34 -8.40
N THR A 105 -4.12 -5.52 -7.78
CA THR A 105 -4.42 -5.71 -6.37
C THR A 105 -3.21 -6.29 -5.65
N LEU A 106 -2.90 -5.74 -4.48
CA LEU A 106 -1.94 -6.24 -3.51
C LEU A 106 -2.69 -6.73 -2.28
N ARG A 107 -2.45 -7.96 -1.85
CA ARG A 107 -3.02 -8.56 -0.63
C ARG A 107 -1.89 -8.93 0.32
N PHE A 108 -1.86 -8.31 1.49
CA PHE A 108 -0.77 -8.46 2.45
C PHE A 108 -0.97 -9.68 3.34
N ARG A 109 0.13 -10.32 3.77
CA ARG A 109 0.09 -11.51 4.63
C ARG A 109 0.04 -11.14 6.11
N GLY A 110 -1.15 -11.13 6.71
CA GLY A 110 -1.34 -11.08 8.16
C GLY A 110 -0.56 -9.95 8.85
N ALA A 111 0.39 -10.31 9.72
CA ALA A 111 1.21 -9.34 10.45
C ALA A 111 2.38 -8.74 9.64
N GLU A 112 2.67 -9.25 8.43
CA GLU A 112 3.75 -8.80 7.55
C GLU A 112 3.29 -7.63 6.67
N THR A 113 2.85 -6.54 7.30
CA THR A 113 2.24 -5.40 6.62
C THR A 113 2.46 -4.07 7.36
N LEU A 114 1.92 -2.99 6.80
CA LEU A 114 1.81 -1.69 7.45
C LEU A 114 0.63 -1.68 8.41
N SER A 115 0.77 -1.01 9.54
CA SER A 115 -0.33 -0.84 10.50
C SER A 115 -0.36 0.54 11.12
N ALA A 116 -1.57 1.00 11.46
CA ALA A 116 -1.80 2.18 12.26
C ALA A 116 -2.17 1.74 13.68
N SER A 117 -1.34 2.09 14.67
CA SER A 117 -1.56 1.69 16.07
C SER A 117 -1.83 2.88 16.98
N LYS A 118 -2.76 2.76 17.91
CA LYS A 118 -3.01 3.72 18.98
C LYS A 118 -3.27 2.97 20.29
N PHE A 119 -2.40 3.16 21.29
CA PHE A 119 -2.43 2.43 22.56
C PHE A 119 -2.45 0.90 22.35
N LEU A 120 -3.55 0.22 22.74
CA LEU A 120 -3.73 -1.23 22.62
C LEU A 120 -4.38 -1.67 21.30
N PHE A 121 -4.80 -0.72 20.46
CA PHE A 121 -5.48 -1.00 19.20
C PHE A 121 -4.52 -0.84 18.04
N SER A 122 -4.53 -1.77 17.09
CA SER A 122 -3.78 -1.69 15.85
C SER A 122 -4.67 -2.15 14.71
N VAL A 123 -4.69 -1.39 13.62
CA VAL A 123 -5.39 -1.76 12.39
C VAL A 123 -4.33 -1.99 11.33
N ARG A 124 -4.36 -3.16 10.69
CA ARG A 124 -3.43 -3.54 9.63
C ARG A 124 -3.99 -3.23 8.26
N LEU A 125 -3.09 -2.95 7.32
CA LEU A 125 -3.42 -2.90 5.91
C LEU A 125 -3.47 -4.34 5.37
N GLU A 126 -4.63 -4.76 4.90
CA GLU A 126 -4.85 -6.10 4.35
C GLU A 126 -4.78 -6.11 2.83
N GLY A 127 -5.16 -5.01 2.18
CA GLY A 127 -5.10 -4.93 0.73
C GLY A 127 -5.11 -3.52 0.16
N ILE A 128 -4.57 -3.41 -1.05
CA ILE A 128 -4.70 -2.23 -1.90
C ILE A 128 -5.15 -2.73 -3.27
N GLU A 129 -6.29 -2.26 -3.76
CA GLU A 129 -6.65 -2.33 -5.18
C GLU A 129 -6.46 -0.95 -5.77
N ALA A 130 -5.56 -0.81 -6.74
CA ALA A 130 -5.36 0.41 -7.47
C ALA A 130 -5.76 0.20 -8.93
N THR A 131 -6.64 1.05 -9.44
CA THR A 131 -7.05 1.11 -10.85
C THR A 131 -6.95 2.53 -11.36
N ASP A 132 -7.10 2.70 -12.67
CA ASP A 132 -7.19 4.01 -13.33
C ASP A 132 -8.41 4.85 -12.89
N GLN A 133 -9.39 4.22 -12.21
CA GLN A 133 -10.62 4.87 -11.75
C GLN A 133 -10.65 5.11 -10.24
N ARG A 134 -10.06 4.22 -9.44
CA ARG A 134 -10.16 4.26 -7.98
C ARG A 134 -8.96 3.65 -7.27
N ILE A 135 -8.82 3.97 -5.99
CA ILE A 135 -8.05 3.16 -5.04
C ILE A 135 -8.99 2.65 -3.97
N LEU A 136 -8.97 1.35 -3.70
CA LEU A 136 -9.57 0.75 -2.53
C LEU A 136 -8.45 0.31 -1.57
N VAL A 137 -8.54 0.76 -0.33
CA VAL A 137 -7.62 0.42 0.75
C VAL A 137 -8.40 -0.39 1.77
N ASP A 138 -8.05 -1.65 1.87
CA ASP A 138 -8.68 -2.65 2.73
C ASP A 138 -7.90 -2.73 4.04
N MET A 139 -8.58 -2.42 5.15
CA MET A 139 -8.01 -2.31 6.48
C MET A 139 -8.71 -3.29 7.42
N GLU A 140 -7.94 -3.98 8.26
CA GLU A 140 -8.40 -5.05 9.17
C GLU A 140 -9.74 -4.72 9.86
N GLY A 141 -10.77 -5.52 9.53
CA GLY A 141 -12.11 -5.47 10.13
C GLY A 141 -13.18 -4.66 9.39
N ASP A 142 -13.00 -4.39 8.09
CA ASP A 142 -13.91 -3.70 7.11
C ASP A 142 -14.39 -2.29 7.53
N SER A 143 -14.05 -1.87 8.75
CA SER A 143 -14.62 -0.71 9.42
C SER A 143 -13.84 0.57 9.09
N PHE A 144 -12.67 0.41 8.47
CA PHE A 144 -11.76 1.49 8.10
C PHE A 144 -11.41 1.48 6.61
N ASP A 145 -12.12 0.67 5.82
CA ASP A 145 -11.96 0.59 4.38
C ASP A 145 -12.25 1.95 3.76
N GLN A 146 -11.32 2.36 2.91
CA GLN A 146 -11.40 3.64 2.21
C GLN A 146 -11.41 3.41 0.73
N VAL A 147 -12.41 3.97 0.06
CA VAL A 147 -12.46 4.06 -1.40
C VAL A 147 -12.21 5.49 -1.80
N PHE A 148 -11.24 5.68 -2.68
CA PHE A 148 -10.88 6.97 -3.25
C PHE A 148 -11.20 6.95 -4.73
N GLU A 149 -12.23 7.70 -5.13
CA GLU A 149 -12.54 7.92 -6.55
C GLU A 149 -11.58 8.97 -7.14
N LEU A 150 -11.02 8.68 -8.31
CA LEU A 150 -10.01 9.51 -9.00
C LEU A 150 -10.61 10.48 -10.04
N VAL A 151 -11.93 10.62 -10.06
CA VAL A 151 -12.70 11.51 -10.96
C VAL A 151 -12.34 12.97 -10.82
#